data_AF-A0A1A0IR41-F1
#
_entry.id   AF-A0A1A0IR41-F1
#
_cell.length_a   1.000
_cell.length_b   1.000
_cell.length_c   1.000
_cell.angle_alpha   90.00
_cell.angle_beta   90.00
_cell.angle_gamma   90.00
#
_symmetry.space_group_name_H-M   'P 1'
#
loop_
_entity.id
_entity.type
_entity.pdbx_description
1 polymer ?
#
loop_
_entity_poly.entity_id
_entity_poly.type
_entity_poly.pdbx_seq_one_letter_code
_entity_poly.pdbx_strand_id
1 'polypeptide(L)' 'MKPVRTPLDRLRELIEASRPECEHCAAKAVLRLTYTENYWRRTLWGEVYVCADHADAEAAYRRAHGMVQEIKWL' A
#
# COMPACT_ATOMS: atom_id res chain seq x y z
N MET A 1 -25.56 26.48 -8.75
CA MET A 1 -25.41 25.47 -9.81
C MET A 1 -24.74 24.24 -9.21
N LYS A 2 -25.28 23.03 -9.40
CA LYS A 2 -24.58 21.81 -8.97
C LYS A 2 -23.41 21.55 -9.93
N PRO A 3 -22.23 21.15 -9.45
CA PRO A 3 -21.11 20.83 -10.33
C PRO A 3 -21.49 19.68 -11.26
N VAL A 4 -21.26 19.85 -12.56
CA VAL A 4 -21.46 18.80 -13.56
C VAL A 4 -20.30 17.82 -13.42
N ARG A 5 -20.56 16.60 -12.94
CA ARG A 5 -19.56 15.52 -12.89
C ARG A 5 -19.12 15.15 -14.30
N THR A 6 -17.81 15.22 -14.54
CA THR A 6 -17.20 14.80 -15.81
C THR A 6 -16.91 13.29 -15.79
N PRO A 7 -16.70 12.66 -16.96
CA PRO A 7 -16.20 11.28 -17.03
C PRO A 7 -14.86 11.08 -16.29
N LEU A 8 -14.00 12.10 -16.24
CA LEU A 8 -12.74 12.05 -15.50
C LEU A 8 -12.98 12.00 -13.97
N ASP A 9 -13.97 12.73 -13.47
CA ASP A 9 -14.34 12.67 -12.04
C ASP A 9 -14.80 11.26 -11.67
N ARG A 10 -15.61 10.63 -12.53
CA ARG A 10 -16.05 9.24 -12.33
C ARG A 10 -14.88 8.26 -12.35
N LEU A 11 -13.92 8.42 -13.27
CA LEU A 11 -12.74 7.57 -13.31
C LEU A 11 -11.89 7.72 -12.04
N ARG A 12 -11.70 8.95 -11.56
CA ARG A 12 -10.98 9.22 -10.31
C ARG A 12 -11.67 8.55 -9.11
N GLU A 13 -13.00 8.65 -9.02
CA GLU A 13 -13.77 7.99 -7.98
C GLU A 13 -13.62 6.46 -8.01
N LEU A 14 -13.61 5.85 -9.21
CA LEU A 14 -13.41 4.41 -9.37
C LEU A 14 -11.99 3.97 -8.96
N ILE A 15 -10.97 4.74 -9.34
CA ILE A 15 -9.58 4.48 -8.94
C ILE A 15 -9.46 4.54 -7.41
N GLU A 16 -9.99 5.59 -6.80
CA GLU A 16 -9.93 5.76 -5.34
C GLU A 16 -10.72 4.68 -4.60
N ALA A 17 -11.90 4.30 -5.12
CA ALA A 17 -12.68 3.19 -4.56
C ALA A 17 -11.92 1.86 -4.63
N SER A 18 -11.17 1.62 -5.71
CA SER A 18 -10.39 0.41 -5.93
C SER A 18 -9.07 0.33 -5.15
N ARG A 19 -8.64 1.43 -4.50
CA ARG A 19 -7.41 1.42 -3.72
C ARG A 19 -7.51 0.41 -2.57
N PRO A 20 -6.48 -0.45 -2.40
CA PRO A 20 -6.37 -1.32 -1.24
C PRO A 20 -6.44 -0.53 0.07
N GLU A 21 -6.85 -1.20 1.13
CA GLU A 21 -6.90 -0.63 2.47
C GLU A 21 -5.60 -0.93 3.21
N CYS A 22 -5.24 -0.04 4.13
CA CYS A 22 -4.10 -0.21 5.00
C CYS A 22 -4.38 -1.34 5.99
N GLU A 23 -3.44 -2.27 6.10
CA GLU A 23 -3.55 -3.42 7.01
C GLU A 23 -3.62 -3.03 8.50
N HIS A 24 -3.20 -1.81 8.85
CA HIS A 24 -3.15 -1.32 10.23
C HIS A 24 -4.37 -0.52 10.66
N CYS A 25 -5.03 0.19 9.74
CA CYS A 25 -6.09 1.15 10.10
C CYS A 25 -7.24 1.28 9.09
N ALA A 26 -7.30 0.42 8.06
CA ALA A 26 -8.29 0.46 6.99
C ALA A 26 -8.34 1.75 6.15
N ALA A 27 -7.50 2.75 6.41
CA ALA A 27 -7.35 3.92 5.55
C ALA A 27 -6.83 3.53 4.15
N LYS A 28 -7.07 4.34 3.13
CA LYS A 28 -6.60 4.03 1.77
C LYS A 28 -5.07 3.92 1.72
N ALA A 29 -4.59 2.81 1.17
CA ALA A 29 -3.17 2.55 1.02
C ALA A 29 -2.58 3.43 -0.08
N VAL A 30 -1.38 3.96 0.20
CA VAL A 30 -0.58 4.76 -0.74
C VAL A 30 0.75 4.08 -1.05
N LEU A 31 1.08 3.01 -0.32
CA LEU A 31 2.29 2.24 -0.46
C LEU A 31 1.95 0.76 -0.58
N ARG A 32 2.54 0.11 -1.58
CA ARG A 32 2.69 -1.34 -1.62
C ARG A 32 4.16 -1.68 -1.39
N LEU A 33 4.43 -2.52 -0.40
CA LEU A 33 5.77 -3.03 -0.14
C LEU A 33 5.78 -4.54 -0.32
N THR A 34 6.64 -5.02 -1.22
CA THR A 34 6.90 -6.45 -1.42
C THR A 34 8.15 -6.83 -0.63
N TYR A 35 8.05 -7.89 0.16
CA TYR A 35 9.10 -8.32 1.06
C TYR A 35 9.29 -9.83 1.07
N THR A 36 10.43 -10.25 1.60
CA THR A 36 10.70 -11.62 1.97
C THR A 36 10.79 -11.77 3.48
N GLU A 37 10.22 -12.84 4.03
CA GLU A 37 10.39 -13.21 5.43
C GLU A 37 11.02 -14.59 5.55
N ASN A 38 11.95 -14.74 6.48
CA ASN A 38 12.53 -16.04 6.77
C ASN A 38 11.69 -16.71 7.86
N TYR A 39 10.93 -17.73 7.46
CA TYR A 39 10.14 -18.54 8.37
C TYR A 39 10.71 -19.95 8.43
N TRP A 40 11.30 -20.29 9.58
CA TRP A 40 12.03 -21.55 9.80
C TRP A 40 13.14 -21.77 8.75
N ARG A 41 12.96 -22.74 7.86
CA ARG A 41 13.92 -23.14 6.82
C ARG A 41 13.49 -22.68 5.42
N ARG A 42 12.55 -21.74 5.32
CA ARG A 42 12.00 -21.24 4.05
C ARG A 42 12.00 -19.72 4.04
N THR A 43 12.22 -19.17 2.85
CA THR A 43 11.97 -17.75 2.57
C THR A 43 10.60 -17.65 1.91
N LEU A 44 9.70 -16.92 2.54
CA LEU A 44 8.36 -16.63 2.04
C LEU A 44 8.32 -15.24 1.42
N TRP A 45 7.42 -15.06 0.46
CA TRP A 45 7.15 -13.78 -0.17
C TRP A 45 5.86 -13.21 0.39
N GLY A 46 5.88 -11.93 0.74
CA GLY A 46 4.72 -11.20 1.23
C GLY A 46 4.57 -9.85 0.54
N GLU A 47 3.35 -9.34 0.58
CA GLU A 47 3.04 -7.97 0.22
C GLU A 47 2.31 -7.33 1.40
N VAL A 48 2.60 -6.06 1.66
CA VAL A 48 1.85 -5.25 2.63
C VAL A 48 1.39 -3.95 1.96
N TYR A 49 0.14 -3.58 2.22
CA TYR A 49 -0.46 -2.32 1.76
C TYR A 49 -0.66 -1.38 2.96
N VAL A 50 -0.09 -0.18 2.89
CA VAL A 50 -0.13 0.78 4.02
C VAL A 50 -0.49 2.20 3.59
N CYS A 51 -1.19 2.91 4.48
CA CYS A 51 -1.53 4.32 4.31
C CYS A 51 -0.31 5.23 4.58
N ALA A 52 -0.45 6.53 4.29
CA ALA A 52 0.64 7.50 4.42
C ALA A 52 1.23 7.54 5.84
N ASP A 53 0.39 7.44 6.86
CA ASP A 53 0.81 7.55 8.27
C ASP A 53 1.67 6.34 8.72
N HIS A 54 1.42 5.16 8.14
CA HIS A 54 2.17 3.94 8.47
C HIS A 54 3.28 3.60 7.46
N ALA A 55 3.32 4.29 6.31
CA ALA A 55 4.23 4.00 5.21
C ALA A 55 5.71 4.05 5.63
N ASP A 56 6.12 5.12 6.31
CA ASP A 56 7.50 5.29 6.72
C ASP A 56 7.93 4.26 7.78
N ALA A 57 7.05 3.97 8.74
CA ALA A 57 7.30 3.01 9.80
C ALA A 57 7.44 1.58 9.25
N GLU A 58 6.52 1.16 8.36
CA GLU A 58 6.57 -0.17 7.75
C GLU A 58 7.81 -0.31 6.85
N ALA A 59 8.08 0.69 6.00
CA ALA A 59 9.27 0.68 5.15
C ALA A 59 10.58 0.64 5.96
N ALA A 60 10.66 1.42 7.04
CA ALA A 60 11.83 1.42 7.92
C ALA A 60 12.02 0.07 8.63
N TYR A 61 10.94 -0.50 9.19
CA TYR A 61 10.98 -1.81 9.84
C TYR A 61 11.49 -2.88 8.88
N ARG A 62 10.90 -3.01 7.68
CA ARG A 62 11.31 -4.04 6.71
C ARG A 62 12.71 -3.83 6.19
N ARG A 63 13.14 -2.58 5.95
CA ARG A 63 14.52 -2.28 5.52
C ARG A 63 15.52 -2.67 6.59
N ALA A 64 15.26 -2.32 7.85
CA ALA A 64 16.15 -2.65 8.97
C ALA A 64 16.33 -4.17 9.14
N HIS A 65 15.34 -4.97 8.74
CA HIS A 65 15.40 -6.43 8.77
C HIS A 65 15.89 -7.07 7.46
N GLY A 66 16.30 -6.27 6.46
CA GLY A 66 16.78 -6.78 5.18
C GLY A 66 15.71 -7.52 4.36
N MET A 67 14.44 -7.20 4.58
CA MET A 67 13.30 -7.93 4.00
C MET A 67 12.78 -7.31 2.70
N VAL A 68 13.11 -6.05 2.39
CA VAL A 68 12.52 -5.31 1.26
C VAL A 68 13.02 -5.84 -0.09
N GLN A 69 12.08 -6.13 -0.98
CA GLN A 69 12.35 -6.42 -2.40
C GLN A 69 11.94 -5.25 -3.30
N GLU A 70 10.74 -4.70 -3.08
CA GLU A 70 10.20 -3.59 -3.86
C GLU A 70 9.37 -2.65 -2.97
N ILE A 71 9.46 -1.35 -3.23
CA ILE A 71 8.58 -0.32 -2.65
C ILE A 71 7.95 0.45 -3.79
N LYS A 72 6.62 0.45 -3.88
CA LYS A 72 5.85 1.14 -4.92
C LYS A 72 4.81 2.08 -4.30
N TRP A 73 4.87 3.36 -4.66
CA TRP A 73 3.83 4.34 -4.32
C TRP A 73 2.65 4.23 -5.30
N LEU A 74 1.43 4.26 -4.77
CA LEU A 74 0.17 4.00 -5.47
C LEU A 74 -0.58 5.28 -5.86
#